data_AF-A0A914P997-F1
#
_entry.id   AF-A0A914P997-F1
#
_cell.length_a   1.000
_cell.length_b   1.000
_cell.length_c   1.000
_cell.angle_alpha   90.00
_cell.angle_beta   90.00
_cell.angle_gamma   90.00
#
_symmetry.space_group_name_H-M   'P 1'
#
loop_
_entity.id
_entity.type
_entity.pdbx_description
1 polymer ?
#
loop_
_entity_poly.entity_id
_entity_poly.type
_entity_poly.pdbx_seq_one_letter_code
_entity_poly.pdbx_strand_id
1 'polypeptide(L)'
;MTNVRGKASNCLTLLKNNTCLETIDGSIILTNLTMDKLYGVMICGVMDPKNLTFPSINVTNRAIKTKANRLIINSKEFKKSKTGLIIGIILGVVGAIILAGCIAFIIFYRRQKRENIIAKMTIANMEKDLKERYVDMPKKNDTWELERRQLLIYDDKKLGSGAFGAVYLAKLIGKAEGSKDAQSTLGVNLMRAENCLVAVKMLPEYADDLSKSEFLREIGLMKTLGYHERLVNMLACVTESEPYYLVVEYCGDGDLLHFLREKCKYMLMVCLLL
;
A
#
# COMPACT_ATOMS: atom_id res chain seq x y z
N MET A 1 -27.59 -77.55 36.00
CA MET A 1 -27.73 -76.88 37.31
C MET A 1 -27.70 -75.38 37.09
N THR A 2 -28.81 -74.67 37.32
CA THR A 2 -28.85 -73.20 37.24
C THR A 2 -28.19 -72.63 38.50
N ASN A 3 -27.09 -71.89 38.34
CA ASN A 3 -26.40 -71.25 39.46
C ASN A 3 -27.14 -69.96 39.84
N VAL A 4 -27.86 -70.00 40.97
CA VAL A 4 -28.62 -68.86 41.47
C VAL A 4 -27.66 -67.81 42.04
N ARG A 5 -27.46 -66.72 41.30
CA ARG A 5 -26.53 -65.63 41.67
C ARG A 5 -27.04 -64.71 42.76
N GLY A 6 -28.35 -64.73 43.05
CA GLY A 6 -28.96 -63.92 44.10
C GLY A 6 -30.46 -64.18 44.22
N LYS A 7 -31.03 -63.86 45.39
CA LYS A 7 -32.47 -63.93 45.66
C LYS A 7 -32.92 -62.60 46.25
N ALA A 8 -34.01 -62.06 45.73
CA ALA A 8 -34.68 -60.88 46.28
C ALA A 8 -36.17 -61.22 46.44
N SER A 9 -36.80 -60.70 47.50
CA SER A 9 -38.22 -60.87 47.76
C SER A 9 -38.79 -59.56 48.29
N ASN A 10 -40.00 -59.24 47.86
CA ASN A 10 -40.81 -58.14 48.42
C ASN A 10 -41.51 -58.55 49.73
N CYS A 11 -41.35 -59.80 50.17
CA CYS A 11 -41.85 -60.31 51.43
C CYS A 11 -40.71 -60.42 52.44
N LEU A 12 -40.77 -59.65 53.53
CA LEU A 12 -39.75 -59.63 54.58
C LEU A 12 -39.70 -60.94 55.38
N THR A 13 -40.85 -61.57 55.61
CA THR A 13 -40.95 -62.80 56.40
C THR A 13 -42.01 -63.73 55.83
N LEU A 14 -41.55 -64.87 55.29
CA LEU A 14 -42.39 -65.92 54.74
C LEU A 14 -42.60 -67.00 55.81
N LEU A 15 -43.84 -67.19 56.24
CA LEU A 15 -44.21 -68.23 57.21
C LEU A 15 -44.26 -69.62 56.54
N LYS A 16 -44.15 -70.70 57.33
CA LYS A 16 -44.15 -72.10 56.82
C LYS A 16 -45.41 -72.51 56.05
N ASN A 17 -46.50 -71.77 56.22
CA ASN A 17 -47.78 -71.91 55.52
C ASN A 17 -47.85 -71.07 54.23
N ASN A 18 -46.73 -70.55 53.73
CA ASN A 18 -46.61 -69.69 52.55
C ASN A 18 -47.39 -68.36 52.64
N THR A 19 -47.69 -67.85 53.83
CA THR A 19 -48.27 -66.51 54.01
C THR A 19 -47.17 -65.47 54.25
N CYS A 20 -47.32 -64.28 53.65
CA CYS A 20 -46.41 -63.16 53.85
C CYS A 20 -46.93 -62.22 54.96
N LEU A 21 -46.09 -61.87 55.94
CA LEU A 21 -46.52 -61.01 57.05
C LEU A 21 -46.42 -59.51 56.73
N GLU A 22 -45.40 -59.10 55.97
CA GLU A 22 -45.15 -57.70 55.60
C GLU A 22 -44.64 -57.60 54.16
N THR A 23 -45.30 -56.78 53.36
CA THR A 23 -44.94 -56.49 51.97
C THR A 23 -44.37 -55.08 51.84
N ILE A 24 -43.22 -54.94 51.19
CA ILE A 24 -42.66 -53.63 50.82
C ILE A 24 -42.88 -53.38 49.34
N ASP A 25 -43.36 -52.18 48.99
CA ASP A 25 -43.29 -51.65 47.62
C ASP A 25 -41.84 -51.29 47.31
N GLY A 26 -41.15 -52.19 46.61
CA GLY A 26 -39.71 -52.09 46.40
C GLY A 26 -39.28 -52.36 44.96
N SER A 27 -38.31 -51.58 44.49
CA SER A 27 -37.49 -51.91 43.33
C SER A 27 -36.45 -52.98 43.69
N ILE A 28 -36.28 -53.98 42.83
CA ILE A 28 -35.23 -55.00 43.00
C ILE A 28 -33.99 -54.55 42.24
N ILE A 29 -32.87 -54.38 42.94
CA ILE A 29 -31.57 -54.02 42.33
C ILE A 29 -30.77 -55.30 42.13
N LEU A 30 -30.47 -55.63 40.87
CA LEU A 30 -29.57 -56.73 40.52
C LEU A 30 -28.14 -56.20 40.43
N THR A 31 -27.27 -56.65 41.33
CA THR A 31 -25.84 -56.32 41.33
C THR A 31 -25.01 -57.44 40.71
N ASN A 32 -23.78 -57.13 40.30
CA ASN A 32 -22.78 -58.12 39.81
C ASN A 32 -23.15 -58.84 38.50
N LEU A 33 -23.87 -58.15 37.60
CA LEU A 33 -24.05 -58.62 36.23
C LEU A 33 -22.81 -58.29 35.40
N THR A 34 -22.35 -59.24 34.58
CA THR A 34 -21.26 -59.04 33.61
C THR A 34 -21.83 -58.90 32.22
N MET A 35 -21.20 -58.06 31.38
CA MET A 35 -21.59 -57.92 29.98
C MET A 35 -21.39 -59.23 29.21
N ASP A 36 -22.15 -59.40 28.12
CA ASP A 36 -22.05 -60.53 27.18
C ASP A 36 -22.40 -61.91 27.77
N LYS A 37 -23.23 -61.93 28.83
CA LYS A 37 -23.83 -63.16 29.37
C LYS A 37 -25.34 -63.06 29.39
N LEU A 38 -26.00 -64.14 28.98
CA LEU A 38 -27.46 -64.26 29.04
C LEU A 38 -27.87 -64.63 30.47
N TYR A 39 -28.71 -63.79 31.08
CA TYR A 39 -29.30 -64.05 32.39
C TYR A 39 -30.79 -64.30 32.24
N GLY A 40 -31.29 -65.35 32.89
CA GLY A 40 -32.72 -65.60 33.06
C GLY A 40 -33.20 -65.02 34.39
N VAL A 41 -34.32 -64.31 34.37
CA VAL A 41 -35.01 -63.86 35.59
C VAL A 41 -36.22 -64.77 35.80
N MET A 42 -36.27 -65.46 36.94
CA MET A 42 -37.42 -66.26 37.35
C MET A 42 -38.16 -65.51 38.44
N ILE A 43 -39.43 -65.21 38.20
CA ILE A 43 -40.31 -64.53 39.16
C ILE A 43 -41.22 -65.59 39.77
N CYS A 44 -41.15 -65.76 41.09
CA CYS A 44 -42.04 -66.63 41.84
C CYS A 44 -43.05 -65.77 42.62
N GLY A 45 -44.33 -65.92 42.32
CA GLY A 45 -45.41 -65.32 43.09
C GLY A 45 -45.87 -66.27 44.19
N VAL A 46 -46.06 -65.76 45.41
CA VAL A 46 -46.70 -66.50 46.50
C VAL A 46 -48.10 -65.90 46.68
N MET A 47 -49.13 -66.75 46.59
CA MET A 47 -50.52 -66.34 46.78
C MET A 47 -50.89 -66.54 48.25
N ASP A 48 -51.37 -65.49 48.92
CA ASP A 48 -51.88 -65.60 50.29
C ASP A 48 -53.24 -66.31 50.28
N PRO A 49 -53.38 -67.52 50.83
CA PRO A 49 -54.64 -68.25 50.84
C PRO A 49 -55.75 -67.58 51.66
N LYS A 50 -55.41 -66.63 52.55
CA LYS A 50 -56.41 -65.93 53.40
C LYS A 50 -56.93 -64.64 52.76
N ASN A 51 -56.21 -64.10 51.78
CA ASN A 51 -56.55 -62.82 51.15
C ASN A 51 -56.87 -63.04 49.66
N LEU A 52 -57.99 -63.74 49.40
CA LEU A 52 -58.49 -64.06 48.05
C LEU A 52 -59.14 -62.87 47.34
N THR A 53 -59.22 -61.69 47.97
CA THR A 53 -59.72 -60.50 47.30
C THR A 53 -58.71 -60.04 46.28
N PHE A 54 -59.00 -60.29 45.00
CA PHE A 54 -58.30 -59.62 43.92
C PHE A 54 -58.35 -58.11 44.19
N PRO A 55 -57.22 -57.39 44.09
CA PRO A 55 -57.27 -55.94 44.17
C PRO A 55 -58.26 -55.47 43.10
N SER A 56 -59.26 -54.69 43.49
CA SER A 56 -60.21 -54.10 42.55
C SER A 56 -59.43 -53.18 41.63
N ILE A 57 -59.05 -53.69 40.46
CA ILE A 57 -58.49 -52.89 39.39
C ILE A 57 -59.65 -52.02 38.93
N ASN A 58 -59.79 -50.83 39.50
CA ASN A 58 -60.66 -49.81 38.95
C ASN A 58 -60.14 -49.54 37.55
N VAL A 59 -60.77 -50.18 36.55
CA VAL A 59 -60.51 -49.98 35.14
C VAL A 59 -60.94 -48.56 34.80
N THR A 60 -60.08 -47.60 35.10
CA THR A 60 -60.09 -46.37 34.33
C THR A 60 -59.68 -46.78 32.91
N ASN A 61 -60.44 -46.41 31.88
CA ASN A 61 -60.11 -46.60 30.45
C ASN A 61 -58.79 -45.95 29.99
N ARG A 62 -57.93 -45.55 30.93
CA ARG A 62 -56.52 -45.27 30.69
C ARG A 62 -55.79 -46.58 30.89
N ALA A 63 -55.20 -47.10 29.81
CA ALA A 63 -54.19 -48.13 29.91
C ALA A 63 -53.17 -47.71 30.98
N ILE A 64 -53.28 -48.27 32.18
CA ILE A 64 -52.23 -48.16 33.20
C ILE A 64 -51.11 -49.00 32.61
N LYS A 65 -50.21 -48.36 31.86
CA LYS A 65 -48.91 -48.95 31.55
C LYS A 65 -48.36 -49.39 32.89
N THR A 66 -48.25 -50.70 33.11
CA THR A 66 -47.50 -51.23 34.24
C THR A 66 -46.10 -50.68 34.09
N LYS A 67 -45.85 -49.58 34.81
CA LYS A 67 -44.58 -48.90 34.75
C LYS A 67 -43.68 -49.75 35.64
N ALA A 68 -43.11 -50.81 35.06
CA ALA A 68 -41.98 -51.47 35.70
C ALA A 68 -40.99 -50.36 36.03
N ASN A 69 -40.67 -50.19 37.31
CA ASN A 69 -39.65 -49.25 37.74
C ASN A 69 -38.39 -49.56 36.93
N ARG A 70 -37.75 -48.51 36.39
CA ARG A 70 -36.62 -48.65 35.46
C ARG A 70 -35.60 -49.64 36.03
N LEU A 71 -35.25 -50.66 35.26
CA LEU A 71 -34.06 -51.48 35.50
C LEU A 71 -32.84 -50.58 35.29
N ILE A 72 -32.19 -50.17 36.37
CA ILE A 72 -30.97 -49.35 36.33
C ILE A 72 -29.78 -50.29 36.49
N ILE A 73 -29.06 -50.54 35.39
CA ILE A 73 -27.79 -51.28 35.41
C ILE A 73 -26.69 -50.25 35.67
N ASN A 74 -26.17 -50.23 36.89
CA ASN A 74 -25.09 -49.32 37.27
C ASN A 74 -23.73 -50.02 37.07
N SER A 75 -23.13 -49.92 35.89
CA SER A 75 -21.79 -50.46 35.63
C SER A 75 -20.73 -49.37 35.81
N LYS A 76 -19.73 -49.65 36.66
CA LYS A 76 -18.59 -48.75 36.88
C LYS A 76 -17.68 -48.61 35.64
N GLU A 77 -17.78 -49.54 34.69
CA GLU A 77 -16.94 -49.58 33.48
C GLU A 77 -17.41 -48.65 32.35
N PHE A 78 -18.61 -48.05 32.41
CA PHE A 78 -19.15 -47.23 31.33
C PHE A 78 -19.01 -45.71 31.54
N LYS A 79 -17.90 -45.23 32.11
CA LYS A 79 -17.50 -43.81 31.96
C LYS A 79 -16.72 -43.66 30.65
N LYS A 80 -17.43 -43.40 29.55
CA LYS A 80 -16.80 -43.12 28.24
C LYS A 80 -15.94 -41.86 28.36
N SER A 81 -14.61 -42.04 28.37
CA SER A 81 -13.65 -40.94 28.55
C SER A 81 -13.69 -39.98 27.36
N LYS A 82 -13.96 -38.70 27.61
CA LYS A 82 -13.99 -37.64 26.59
C LYS A 82 -12.59 -37.08 26.27
N THR A 83 -11.54 -37.60 26.91
CA THR A 83 -10.17 -37.06 26.80
C THR A 83 -9.65 -37.06 25.36
N GLY A 84 -9.93 -38.12 24.58
CA GLY A 84 -9.51 -38.19 23.17
C GLY A 84 -10.18 -37.14 22.28
N LEU A 85 -11.44 -36.79 22.55
CA LEU A 85 -12.17 -35.76 21.81
C LEU A 85 -11.56 -34.36 22.05
N ILE A 86 -11.19 -34.06 23.31
CA ILE A 86 -10.63 -32.77 23.70
C ILE A 86 -9.25 -32.57 23.06
N ILE A 87 -8.39 -33.60 23.09
CA ILE A 87 -7.06 -33.55 22.46
C ILE A 87 -7.17 -33.31 20.95
N GLY A 88 -8.12 -33.97 20.28
CA GLY A 88 -8.36 -33.79 18.84
C GLY A 88 -8.77 -32.36 18.47
N ILE A 89 -9.64 -31.73 19.26
CA ILE A 89 -10.07 -30.34 19.02
C ILE A 89 -8.89 -29.37 19.19
N ILE A 90 -8.08 -29.54 20.25
CA ILE A 90 -6.94 -28.65 20.52
C ILE A 90 -5.91 -28.73 19.38
N LEU A 91 -5.55 -29.93 18.93
CA LEU A 91 -4.61 -30.10 17.82
C LEU A 91 -5.16 -29.51 16.51
N GLY A 92 -6.46 -29.65 16.25
CA GLY A 92 -7.11 -29.04 15.10
C GLY A 92 -7.07 -27.51 15.12
N VAL A 93 -7.35 -26.89 16.27
CA VAL A 93 -7.32 -25.43 16.43
C VAL A 93 -5.91 -24.89 16.28
N VAL A 94 -4.91 -25.53 16.90
CA VAL A 94 -3.50 -25.13 16.77
C VAL A 94 -3.04 -25.22 15.31
N GLY A 95 -3.38 -26.31 14.60
CA GLY A 95 -3.07 -26.46 13.19
C GLY A 95 -3.71 -25.36 12.32
N ALA A 96 -4.97 -25.00 12.58
CA ALA A 96 -5.67 -23.94 11.85
C ALA A 96 -5.05 -22.54 12.08
N ILE A 97 -4.62 -22.23 13.31
CA ILE A 97 -3.96 -20.97 13.64
C ILE A 97 -2.61 -20.85 12.92
N ILE A 98 -1.82 -21.93 12.90
CA ILE A 98 -0.53 -21.95 12.18
C ILE A 98 -0.75 -21.73 10.69
N LEU A 99 -1.74 -22.41 10.09
CA LEU A 99 -2.05 -22.26 8.67
C LEU A 99 -2.49 -20.82 8.34
N ALA A 100 -3.35 -20.22 9.16
CA ALA A 100 -3.77 -18.84 9.00
C ALA A 100 -2.60 -17.84 9.13
N GLY A 101 -1.69 -18.08 10.09
CA GLY A 101 -0.46 -17.30 10.26
C GLY A 101 0.46 -17.39 9.04
N CYS A 102 0.67 -18.58 8.49
CA CYS A 102 1.46 -18.79 7.27
C CYS A 102 0.86 -18.04 6.06
N ILE A 103 -0.46 -18.10 5.88
CA ILE A 103 -1.16 -17.39 4.80
C ILE A 103 -1.02 -15.87 4.98
N ALA A 104 -1.22 -15.35 6.19
CA ALA A 104 -1.06 -13.93 6.49
C ALA A 104 0.39 -13.46 6.23
N PHE A 105 1.39 -14.27 6.63
CA PHE A 105 2.79 -13.99 6.36
C PHE A 105 3.09 -13.95 4.86
N ILE A 106 2.57 -14.90 4.07
CA ILE A 106 2.73 -14.89 2.61
C ILE A 106 2.09 -13.64 1.99
N ILE A 107 0.88 -13.26 2.41
CA ILE A 107 0.21 -12.05 1.91
C ILE A 107 1.01 -10.80 2.27
N PHE A 108 1.49 -10.70 3.51
CA PHE A 108 2.32 -9.58 3.98
C PHE A 108 3.62 -9.48 3.17
N TYR A 109 4.32 -10.60 2.99
CA TYR A 109 5.56 -10.66 2.21
C TYR A 109 5.34 -10.27 0.75
N ARG A 110 4.23 -10.71 0.15
CA ARG A 110 3.85 -10.34 -1.23
C ARG A 110 3.45 -8.87 -1.34
N ARG A 111 2.75 -8.31 -0.33
CA ARG A 111 2.44 -6.88 -0.25
C ARG A 111 3.71 -6.05 -0.17
N GLN A 112 4.59 -6.36 0.77
CA GLN A 112 5.84 -5.63 0.96
C GLN A 112 6.73 -5.65 -0.30
N LYS A 113 6.79 -6.79 -1.00
CA LYS A 113 7.54 -6.88 -2.26
C LYS A 113 6.92 -6.02 -3.39
N ARG A 114 5.60 -5.88 -3.45
CA ARG A 114 4.91 -5.06 -4.47
C ARG A 114 5.21 -3.57 -4.30
N GLU A 115 5.14 -3.06 -3.08
CA GLU A 115 5.43 -1.65 -2.78
C GLU A 115 6.85 -1.26 -3.23
N ASN A 116 7.84 -2.11 -2.94
CA ASN A 116 9.23 -1.88 -3.34
C ASN A 116 9.42 -1.88 -4.87
N ILE A 117 8.65 -2.68 -5.61
CA ILE A 117 8.73 -2.73 -7.07
C ILE A 117 8.09 -1.48 -7.67
N ILE A 118 6.91 -1.08 -7.19
CA ILE A 118 6.20 0.12 -7.65
C ILE A 118 7.07 1.35 -7.38
N ALA A 119 7.60 1.51 -6.17
CA ALA A 119 8.48 2.62 -5.83
C ALA A 119 9.71 2.72 -6.76
N LYS A 120 10.35 1.57 -7.07
CA LYS A 120 11.46 1.52 -8.03
C LYS A 120 11.04 1.95 -9.45
N MET A 121 9.88 1.50 -9.92
CA MET A 121 9.34 1.89 -11.22
C MET A 121 8.98 3.37 -11.27
N THR A 122 8.41 3.94 -10.20
CA THR A 122 8.08 5.36 -10.11
C THR A 122 9.34 6.22 -10.17
N ILE A 123 10.40 5.85 -9.46
CA ILE A 123 11.70 6.55 -9.51
C ILE A 123 12.31 6.48 -10.92
N ALA A 124 12.32 5.29 -11.54
CA ALA A 124 12.85 5.12 -12.89
C ALA A 124 12.04 5.91 -13.94
N ASN A 125 10.71 5.97 -13.81
CA ASN A 125 9.86 6.78 -14.69
C ASN A 125 10.09 8.27 -14.48
N MET A 126 10.23 8.74 -13.23
CA MET A 126 10.57 10.14 -12.95
C MET A 126 11.93 10.52 -13.54
N GLU A 127 12.94 9.64 -13.46
CA GLU A 127 14.26 9.87 -14.08
C GLU A 127 14.17 9.89 -15.62
N LYS A 128 13.29 9.07 -16.19
CA LYS A 128 13.01 9.08 -17.63
C LYS A 128 12.31 10.38 -18.06
N ASP A 129 11.28 10.83 -17.35
CA ASP A 129 10.57 12.09 -17.62
C ASP A 129 11.48 13.31 -17.44
N LEU A 130 12.42 13.24 -16.49
CA LEU A 130 13.51 14.21 -16.37
C LEU A 130 14.38 14.14 -17.63
N LYS A 131 14.96 13.00 -18.00
CA LYS A 131 15.77 12.92 -19.24
C LYS A 131 15.00 13.37 -20.49
N GLU A 132 13.73 13.05 -20.61
CA GLU A 132 12.89 13.41 -21.77
C GLU A 132 12.57 14.91 -21.80
N ARG A 133 12.48 15.59 -20.65
CA ARG A 133 12.45 17.07 -20.57
C ARG A 133 13.82 17.73 -20.79
N TYR A 134 14.91 16.97 -20.72
CA TYR A 134 16.29 17.49 -20.66
C TYR A 134 17.10 17.23 -21.93
N VAL A 135 16.63 16.38 -22.85
CA VAL A 135 17.32 16.08 -24.11
C VAL A 135 16.44 16.43 -25.30
N ASP A 136 16.31 17.72 -25.57
CA ASP A 136 16.11 18.17 -26.94
C ASP A 136 17.40 18.89 -27.37
N MET A 137 18.46 18.09 -27.56
CA MET A 137 19.66 18.60 -28.23
C MET A 137 19.35 18.70 -29.72
N PRO A 138 19.48 19.90 -30.33
CA PRO A 138 19.03 20.10 -31.70
C PRO A 138 19.88 19.31 -32.69
N LYS A 139 19.17 18.57 -33.54
CA LYS A 139 19.70 17.77 -34.65
C LYS A 139 20.35 18.66 -35.71
N LYS A 140 21.64 18.44 -35.98
CA LYS A 140 22.42 18.61 -37.23
C LYS A 140 22.17 19.80 -38.19
N ASN A 141 21.34 20.79 -37.86
CA ASN A 141 21.14 22.06 -38.56
C ASN A 141 20.31 22.96 -37.63
N ASP A 142 20.90 23.38 -36.52
CA ASP A 142 20.24 24.32 -35.62
C ASP A 142 20.29 25.72 -36.26
N THR A 143 19.14 26.29 -36.59
CA THR A 143 19.08 27.61 -37.21
C THR A 143 19.61 28.71 -36.29
N TRP A 144 19.65 28.45 -34.98
CA TRP A 144 20.17 29.41 -34.00
C TRP A 144 21.68 29.33 -33.85
N GLU A 145 22.35 28.34 -34.44
CA GLU A 145 23.78 28.15 -34.30
C GLU A 145 24.56 29.18 -35.14
N LEU A 146 25.51 29.84 -34.49
CA LEU A 146 26.35 30.88 -35.07
C LEU A 146 27.80 30.42 -35.17
N GLU A 147 28.50 30.80 -36.24
CA GLU A 147 29.93 30.57 -36.29
C GLU A 147 30.65 31.50 -35.29
N ARG A 148 31.49 30.94 -34.41
CA ARG A 148 32.21 31.72 -33.38
C ARG A 148 32.97 32.94 -33.92
N ARG A 149 33.46 32.87 -35.16
CA ARG A 149 34.19 33.97 -35.83
C ARG A 149 33.33 35.21 -36.08
N GLN A 150 32.02 35.04 -36.11
CA GLN A 150 31.05 36.12 -36.24
C GLN A 150 30.79 36.84 -34.93
N LEU A 151 31.43 36.46 -33.81
CA LEU A 151 31.20 37.05 -32.51
C LEU A 151 32.49 37.65 -31.95
N LEU A 152 32.52 38.97 -31.79
CA LEU A 152 33.61 39.70 -31.15
C LEU A 152 33.22 40.07 -29.72
N ILE A 153 33.77 39.38 -28.74
CA ILE A 153 33.44 39.58 -27.32
C ILE A 153 34.38 40.64 -26.72
N TYR A 154 33.82 41.58 -25.97
CA TYR A 154 34.58 42.60 -25.25
C TYR A 154 34.78 42.15 -23.80
N ASP A 155 35.87 41.41 -23.54
CA ASP A 155 36.15 40.82 -22.21
C ASP A 155 36.31 41.87 -21.09
N ASP A 156 36.66 43.10 -21.45
CA ASP A 156 36.77 44.25 -20.55
C ASP A 156 35.42 44.87 -20.16
N LYS A 157 34.34 44.52 -20.87
CA LYS A 157 32.99 45.08 -20.69
C LYS A 157 31.99 44.05 -20.19
N LYS A 158 32.15 43.67 -18.93
CA LYS A 158 31.18 42.82 -18.22
C LYS A 158 29.89 43.60 -17.93
N LEU A 159 28.76 43.11 -18.45
CA LEU A 159 27.43 43.66 -18.22
C LEU A 159 26.81 43.14 -16.92
N GLY A 160 27.12 41.91 -16.54
CA GLY A 160 26.60 41.31 -15.32
C GLY A 160 27.17 39.93 -15.01
N SER A 161 26.80 39.39 -13.86
CA SER A 161 27.03 37.99 -13.50
C SER A 161 25.78 37.41 -12.84
N GLY A 162 25.41 36.21 -13.24
CA GLY A 162 24.31 35.45 -12.67
C GLY A 162 24.77 34.08 -12.16
N ALA A 163 23.80 33.24 -11.79
CA ALA A 163 24.05 31.90 -11.25
C ALA A 163 24.80 30.96 -12.21
N PHE A 164 24.65 31.17 -13.52
CA PHE A 164 25.19 30.31 -14.58
C PHE A 164 26.32 30.99 -15.38
N GLY A 165 27.01 31.97 -14.79
CA GLY A 165 28.17 32.62 -15.42
C GLY A 165 28.02 34.13 -15.62
N ALA A 166 28.85 34.67 -16.49
CA ALA A 166 28.98 36.12 -16.72
C ALA A 166 28.42 36.51 -18.09
N VAL A 167 27.92 37.74 -18.16
CA VAL A 167 27.41 38.35 -19.39
C VAL A 167 28.33 39.48 -19.79
N TYR A 168 28.80 39.45 -21.03
CA TYR A 168 29.71 40.44 -21.61
C TYR A 168 29.05 41.15 -22.78
N LEU A 169 29.45 42.40 -23.01
CA LEU A 169 29.12 43.08 -24.25
C LEU A 169 29.89 42.42 -25.39
N ALA A 170 29.24 42.23 -26.53
CA ALA A 170 29.89 41.76 -27.73
C ALA A 170 29.33 42.45 -28.97
N LYS A 171 30.02 42.28 -30.08
CA LYS A 171 29.58 42.71 -31.40
C LYS A 171 29.40 41.47 -32.28
N LEU A 172 28.20 41.31 -32.79
CA LEU A 172 27.91 40.32 -33.82
C LEU A 172 28.37 40.89 -35.17
N ILE A 173 29.08 40.10 -35.96
CA ILE A 173 29.60 40.46 -37.29
C ILE A 173 28.80 39.70 -38.34
N GLY A 174 28.11 40.44 -39.21
CA GLY A 174 27.17 39.86 -40.19
C GLY A 174 25.73 39.85 -39.68
N LYS A 175 24.95 38.83 -40.09
CA LYS A 175 23.52 38.67 -39.78
C LYS A 175 23.31 37.44 -38.92
N ALA A 176 22.50 37.55 -37.88
CA ALA A 176 21.98 36.39 -37.16
C ALA A 176 20.81 35.81 -37.97
N GLU A 177 20.93 34.57 -38.44
CA GLU A 177 19.80 33.84 -39.04
C GLU A 177 18.89 33.25 -37.95
N GLY A 178 18.35 34.11 -37.08
CA GLY A 178 17.35 33.69 -36.09
C GLY A 178 16.06 33.14 -36.74
N SER A 179 15.23 32.45 -35.95
CA SER A 179 13.99 31.85 -36.47
C SER A 179 13.14 32.84 -37.27
N LYS A 180 12.81 32.45 -38.51
CA LYS A 180 12.05 33.25 -39.50
C LYS A 180 10.60 33.52 -39.08
N ASP A 181 10.15 32.93 -37.98
CA ASP A 181 8.77 33.03 -37.47
C ASP A 181 8.52 34.22 -36.54
N ALA A 182 9.48 35.16 -36.41
CA ALA A 182 9.24 36.40 -35.66
C ALA A 182 8.25 37.31 -36.42
N GLN A 183 6.96 37.13 -36.15
CA GLN A 183 5.87 38.01 -36.59
C GLN A 183 5.95 39.45 -36.01
N SER A 184 7.01 39.78 -35.27
CA SER A 184 7.24 41.12 -34.73
C SER A 184 8.15 41.96 -35.63
N THR A 185 7.65 43.11 -36.03
CA THR A 185 8.36 44.11 -36.85
C THR A 185 9.68 44.58 -36.22
N LEU A 186 9.79 44.54 -34.88
CA LEU A 186 11.00 44.94 -34.15
C LEU A 186 12.08 43.83 -34.18
N GLY A 187 11.67 42.56 -34.04
CA GLY A 187 12.56 41.40 -34.17
C GLY A 187 13.10 41.22 -35.59
N VAL A 188 12.30 41.56 -36.60
CA VAL A 188 12.71 41.58 -38.01
C VAL A 188 13.80 42.63 -38.29
N ASN A 189 13.79 43.76 -37.58
CA ASN A 189 14.80 44.81 -37.75
C ASN A 189 16.13 44.44 -37.06
N LEU A 190 16.08 43.79 -35.88
CA LEU A 190 17.26 43.37 -35.16
C LEU A 190 17.96 42.15 -35.82
N MET A 191 17.18 41.23 -36.40
CA MET A 191 17.72 40.11 -37.21
C MET A 191 18.25 40.55 -38.58
N ARG A 192 17.89 41.75 -39.06
CA ARG A 192 18.42 42.35 -40.30
C ARG A 192 19.55 43.34 -40.08
N ALA A 193 19.81 43.75 -38.84
CA ALA A 193 20.86 44.69 -38.51
C ALA A 193 22.22 44.03 -38.71
N GLU A 194 22.95 44.48 -39.72
CA GLU A 194 24.35 44.10 -39.89
C GLU A 194 25.18 44.77 -38.80
N ASN A 195 26.05 44.00 -38.14
CA ASN A 195 27.03 44.52 -37.19
C ASN A 195 26.46 45.13 -35.88
N CYS A 196 25.50 44.47 -35.25
CA CYS A 196 24.85 44.95 -34.02
C CYS A 196 25.61 44.61 -32.72
N LEU A 197 25.33 45.38 -31.67
CA LEU A 197 25.76 45.07 -30.31
C LEU A 197 24.83 44.02 -29.70
N VAL A 198 25.43 43.05 -29.02
CA VAL A 198 24.73 41.92 -28.40
C VAL A 198 25.29 41.69 -27.00
N ALA A 199 24.53 41.00 -26.16
CA ALA A 199 24.99 40.51 -24.88
C ALA A 199 25.28 39.01 -25.00
N VAL A 200 26.45 38.58 -24.53
CA VAL A 200 26.89 37.18 -24.60
C VAL A 200 27.05 36.65 -23.20
N LYS A 201 26.25 35.64 -22.87
CA LYS A 201 26.40 34.89 -21.64
C LYS A 201 27.31 33.70 -21.88
N MET A 202 28.24 33.48 -20.94
CA MET A 202 29.22 32.40 -20.98
C MET A 202 29.50 31.85 -19.59
N LEU A 203 29.86 30.57 -19.55
CA LEU A 203 30.31 29.88 -18.36
C LEU A 203 31.80 30.14 -18.08
N PRO A 204 32.25 30.04 -16.82
CA PRO A 204 33.68 29.98 -16.50
C PRO A 204 34.36 28.79 -17.19
N GLU A 205 35.65 28.90 -17.50
CA GLU A 205 36.44 27.82 -18.12
C GLU A 205 36.44 26.52 -17.29
N TYR A 206 36.31 26.63 -15.97
CA TYR A 206 36.30 25.52 -15.02
C TYR A 206 34.89 25.03 -14.63
N ALA A 207 33.86 25.36 -15.42
CA ALA A 207 32.50 24.89 -15.15
C ALA A 207 32.40 23.35 -15.21
N ASP A 208 31.69 22.78 -14.24
CA ASP A 208 31.42 21.33 -14.20
C ASP A 208 30.37 20.91 -15.24
N ASP A 209 30.32 19.61 -15.55
CA ASP A 209 29.40 19.06 -16.55
C ASP A 209 27.93 19.34 -16.21
N LEU A 210 27.60 19.45 -14.91
CA LEU A 210 26.27 19.85 -14.46
C LEU A 210 25.96 21.30 -14.85
N SER A 211 26.86 22.25 -14.58
CA SER A 211 26.65 23.65 -14.98
C SER A 211 26.59 23.81 -16.50
N LYS A 212 27.40 23.04 -17.25
CA LYS A 212 27.33 23.01 -18.72
C LYS A 212 25.98 22.51 -19.21
N SER A 213 25.47 21.42 -18.63
CA SER A 213 24.15 20.86 -18.96
C SER A 213 23.02 21.85 -18.64
N GLU A 214 23.07 22.52 -17.49
CA GLU A 214 22.09 23.53 -17.10
C GLU A 214 22.11 24.76 -18.01
N PHE A 215 23.29 25.17 -18.47
CA PHE A 215 23.43 26.27 -19.42
C PHE A 215 22.87 25.92 -20.81
N LEU A 216 23.13 24.70 -21.31
CA LEU A 216 22.50 24.20 -22.55
C LEU A 216 20.98 24.11 -22.42
N ARG A 217 20.47 23.78 -21.22
CA ARG A 217 19.02 23.77 -20.92
C ARG A 217 18.42 25.17 -20.95
N GLU A 218 19.13 26.18 -20.44
CA GLU A 218 18.73 27.59 -20.54
C GLU A 218 18.65 28.04 -22.00
N ILE A 219 19.64 27.67 -22.82
CA ILE A 219 19.63 27.92 -24.27
C ILE A 219 18.43 27.24 -24.94
N GLY A 220 18.17 25.97 -24.63
CA GLY A 220 17.03 25.22 -25.14
C GLY A 220 15.69 25.88 -24.80
N LEU A 221 15.53 26.34 -23.56
CA LEU A 221 14.33 27.07 -23.14
C LEU A 221 14.12 28.35 -23.95
N MET A 222 15.18 29.14 -24.17
CA MET A 222 15.10 30.37 -24.95
C MET A 222 14.71 30.10 -26.41
N LYS A 223 15.18 29.00 -27.02
CA LYS A 223 14.74 28.56 -28.36
C LYS A 223 13.24 28.27 -28.42
N THR A 224 12.69 27.62 -27.38
CA THR A 224 11.25 27.30 -27.31
C THR A 224 10.36 28.52 -27.03
N LEU A 225 10.86 29.51 -26.30
CA LEU A 225 10.11 30.74 -25.98
C LEU A 225 9.92 31.62 -27.21
N GLY A 226 10.87 31.62 -28.13
CA GLY A 226 10.82 32.43 -29.34
C GLY A 226 10.90 33.93 -29.06
N TYR A 227 10.43 34.73 -30.02
CA TYR A 227 10.48 36.19 -29.92
C TYR A 227 9.30 36.76 -29.12
N HIS A 228 9.58 37.68 -28.20
CA HIS A 228 8.58 38.43 -27.46
C HIS A 228 9.04 39.88 -27.17
N GLU A 229 8.17 40.87 -27.36
CA GLU A 229 8.51 42.31 -27.28
C GLU A 229 8.99 42.76 -25.89
N ARG A 230 8.51 42.12 -24.82
CA ARG A 230 8.78 42.52 -23.43
C ARG A 230 9.76 41.61 -22.70
N LEU A 231 10.40 40.68 -23.40
CA LEU A 231 11.39 39.77 -22.85
C LEU A 231 12.69 39.95 -23.61
N VAL A 232 13.81 39.66 -22.93
CA VAL A 232 15.11 39.60 -23.60
C VAL A 232 15.10 38.43 -24.57
N ASN A 233 15.27 38.74 -25.84
CA ASN A 233 15.20 37.78 -26.93
C ASN A 233 16.57 37.16 -27.20
N MET A 234 16.56 35.84 -27.43
CA MET A 234 17.71 35.12 -27.97
C MET A 234 17.87 35.44 -29.46
N LEU A 235 19.12 35.67 -29.86
CA LEU A 235 19.50 35.94 -31.25
C LEU A 235 20.21 34.73 -31.86
N ALA A 236 21.09 34.10 -31.11
CA ALA A 236 21.86 32.93 -31.54
C ALA A 236 22.50 32.17 -30.36
N CYS A 237 23.09 31.02 -30.62
CA CYS A 237 23.97 30.31 -29.71
C CYS A 237 25.22 29.78 -30.41
N VAL A 238 26.23 29.46 -29.60
CA VAL A 238 27.38 28.65 -30.02
C VAL A 238 27.42 27.45 -29.09
N THR A 239 27.04 26.28 -29.60
CA THR A 239 26.92 25.02 -28.86
C THR A 239 27.65 23.84 -29.52
N GLU A 240 28.09 23.98 -30.78
CA GLU A 240 28.83 22.92 -31.49
C GLU A 240 30.23 22.66 -30.93
N SER A 241 30.83 23.66 -30.30
CA SER A 241 32.17 23.55 -29.68
C SER A 241 32.24 24.41 -28.43
N GLU A 242 33.01 23.95 -27.44
CA GLU A 242 33.32 24.78 -26.27
C GLU A 242 34.28 25.93 -26.65
N PRO A 243 34.20 27.08 -25.95
CA PRO A 243 33.22 27.42 -24.91
C PRO A 243 31.83 27.75 -25.50
N TYR A 244 30.79 27.42 -24.74
CA TYR A 244 29.39 27.64 -25.14
C TYR A 244 28.95 29.09 -24.90
N TYR A 245 28.21 29.65 -25.86
CA TYR A 245 27.70 31.01 -25.81
C TYR A 245 26.20 31.08 -26.03
N LEU A 246 25.53 31.89 -25.21
CA LEU A 246 24.15 32.33 -25.43
C LEU A 246 24.18 33.80 -25.83
N VAL A 247 23.74 34.09 -27.06
CA VAL A 247 23.74 35.43 -27.64
C VAL A 247 22.32 36.00 -27.58
N VAL A 248 22.17 37.12 -26.88
CA VAL A 248 20.89 37.79 -26.68
C VAL A 248 20.99 39.27 -27.08
N GLU A 249 19.84 39.92 -27.21
CA GLU A 249 19.82 41.36 -27.49
C GLU A 249 20.49 42.18 -26.38
N TYR A 250 21.18 43.25 -26.77
CA TYR A 250 21.80 44.17 -25.83
C TYR A 250 20.80 45.23 -25.37
N CYS A 251 20.50 45.27 -24.07
CA CYS A 251 19.69 46.31 -23.45
C CYS A 251 20.57 47.48 -22.99
N GLY A 252 20.63 48.55 -23.79
CA GLY A 252 21.52 49.69 -23.56
C GLY A 252 21.29 50.46 -22.26
N ASP A 253 20.05 50.49 -21.75
CA ASP A 253 19.68 51.19 -20.51
C ASP A 253 19.95 50.36 -19.24
N GLY A 254 20.51 49.14 -19.40
CA GLY A 254 20.91 48.28 -18.30
C GLY A 254 19.73 47.64 -17.55
N ASP A 255 19.98 47.27 -16.28
CA ASP A 255 19.00 46.63 -15.42
C ASP A 255 17.90 47.61 -14.96
N LEU A 256 16.65 47.16 -14.99
CA LEU A 256 15.48 47.97 -14.65
C LEU A 256 15.57 48.52 -13.22
N LEU A 257 16.12 47.75 -12.26
CA LEU A 257 16.28 48.23 -10.90
C LEU A 257 17.27 49.40 -10.84
N HIS A 258 18.35 49.34 -11.62
CA HIS A 258 19.30 50.45 -11.73
C HIS A 258 18.63 51.67 -12.36
N PHE A 259 17.94 51.50 -13.49
CA PHE A 259 17.22 52.56 -14.18
C PHE A 259 16.19 53.26 -13.26
N LEU A 260 15.38 52.49 -12.53
CA LEU A 260 14.40 53.03 -11.59
C LEU A 260 15.05 53.79 -10.43
N ARG A 261 16.16 53.28 -9.90
CA ARG A 261 16.92 53.96 -8.82
C ARG A 261 17.51 55.29 -9.29
N GLU A 262 18.04 55.35 -10.52
CA GLU A 262 18.53 56.60 -11.10
C GLU A 262 17.40 57.59 -11.31
N LYS A 263 16.28 57.18 -11.92
CA LYS A 263 15.13 58.07 -12.14
C LYS A 263 14.51 58.57 -10.84
N CYS A 264 14.48 57.75 -9.79
CA CYS A 264 14.09 58.21 -8.44
C CYS A 264 15.04 59.27 -7.87
N LYS A 265 16.36 59.14 -8.08
CA LYS A 265 17.32 60.18 -7.69
C LYS A 265 17.12 61.47 -8.46
N TYR A 266 16.87 61.40 -9.77
CA TYR A 266 16.53 62.59 -10.57
C TYR A 266 15.24 63.25 -10.10
N MET A 267 14.22 62.46 -9.75
CA MET A 267 12.95 62.99 -9.24
C MET A 267 13.13 63.70 -7.89
N LEU A 268 13.93 63.12 -6.98
CA LEU A 268 14.29 63.75 -5.71
C LEU A 268 15.15 65.01 -5.91
N MET A 269 16.08 64.99 -6.88
CA MET A 269 16.95 66.13 -7.18
C MET A 269 16.16 67.30 -7.79
N VAL A 270 15.20 67.02 -8.69
CA VAL A 270 14.30 68.05 -9.26
C VAL A 270 13.34 68.61 -8.21
N CYS A 271 12.88 67.79 -7.26
CA CYS A 271 12.03 68.23 -6.16
C CYS A 271 12.78 69.05 -5.08
N LEU A 272 14.11 68.96 -5.03
CA LEU A 272 14.98 69.80 -4.20
C LEU A 272 15.44 71.10 -4.90
N LEU A 273 15.21 71.21 -6.22
CA LEU A 273 15.55 72.37 -7.05
C LEU A 273 14.34 73.22 -7.45
N LEU A 274 13.12 72.83 -7.04
CA LEU A 274 11.87 73.59 -7.10
C LEU A 274 11.48 74.03 -5.69
#